data_AF-A0A258ZJF8-F1
#
_entry.id   AF-A0A258ZJF8-F1
#
_cell.length_a   1.000
_cell.length_b   1.000
_cell.length_c   1.000
_cell.angle_alpha   90.00
_cell.angle_beta   90.00
_cell.angle_gamma   90.00
#
_symmetry.space_group_name_H-M   'P 1'
#
loop_
_entity.id
_entity.type
_entity.pdbx_description
1 polymer ?
#
loop_
_entity_poly.entity_id
_entity_poly.type
_entity_poly.pdbx_seq_one_letter_code
_entity_poly.pdbx_strand_id
1 'polypeptide(L)'
;MKKNKPEVIGAEIAEEPAAKKPIFKAVLDGNGIYFGKERVTVLQDGDVEVPEECDLPNGKYKWIAAAGQFQALPKSQQTTTPNAPLADLALYYLIKSLPDPPSYCNEWCAWYEKSFDGGVK
;
A
#
# COMPACT_ATOMS: atom_id res chain seq x y z
N MET A 1 29.42 67.82 24.80
CA MET A 1 29.94 67.00 23.69
C MET A 1 29.32 65.60 23.84
N LYS A 2 28.24 65.33 23.09
CA LYS A 2 28.19 64.37 21.97
C LYS A 2 28.64 62.93 22.31
N LYS A 3 27.62 62.07 22.49
CA LYS A 3 27.42 60.71 21.95
C LYS A 3 28.51 59.64 22.16
N ASN A 4 28.16 58.51 22.77
CA ASN A 4 27.77 57.31 22.01
C ASN A 4 27.34 56.15 22.94
N LYS A 5 26.16 55.61 22.63
CA LYS A 5 25.66 54.27 22.98
C LYS A 5 26.42 53.25 22.12
N PRO A 6 26.59 52.01 22.59
CA PRO A 6 26.42 50.89 21.68
C PRO A 6 25.26 50.01 22.15
N GLU A 7 24.30 49.85 21.25
CA GLU A 7 23.37 48.73 21.22
C GLU A 7 24.12 47.44 20.88
N VAL A 8 23.78 46.37 21.58
CA VAL A 8 23.98 44.98 21.14
C VAL A 8 22.60 44.35 21.35
N ILE A 9 21.67 44.52 20.41
CA ILE A 9 21.36 43.64 19.27
C ILE A 9 21.25 42.18 19.70
N GLY A 10 20.02 41.68 19.61
CA GLY A 10 19.59 40.38 20.10
C GLY A 10 20.37 39.20 19.52
N ALA A 11 20.67 38.25 20.40
CA ALA A 11 20.85 36.88 20.00
C ALA A 11 19.45 36.27 19.82
N GLU A 12 18.90 36.45 18.62
CA GLU A 12 17.85 35.60 18.09
C GLU A 12 18.43 34.19 18.08
N ILE A 13 18.08 33.39 19.10
CA ILE A 13 18.39 31.97 19.13
C ILE A 13 17.55 31.38 18.00
N ALA A 14 18.17 31.25 16.83
CA ALA A 14 17.62 30.46 15.74
C ALA A 14 17.41 29.05 16.29
N GLU A 15 16.17 28.74 16.63
CA GLU A 15 15.70 27.40 16.94
C GLU A 15 16.04 26.55 15.70
N GLU A 16 17.11 25.76 15.79
CA GLU A 16 17.43 24.78 14.76
C GLU A 16 16.16 23.98 14.49
N PRO A 17 15.67 23.90 13.24
CA PRO A 17 14.43 23.18 12.98
C PRO A 17 14.64 21.75 13.42
N ALA A 18 13.93 21.34 14.48
CA ALA A 18 13.96 19.98 15.01
C ALA A 18 13.92 19.01 13.84
N ALA A 19 14.96 18.19 13.71
CA ALA A 19 15.12 17.27 12.59
C ALA A 19 13.82 16.45 12.46
N LYS A 20 13.07 16.70 11.38
CA LYS A 20 11.77 16.05 11.17
C LYS A 20 11.99 14.55 11.21
N LYS A 21 11.25 13.87 12.09
CA LYS A 21 11.27 12.41 12.17
C LYS A 21 11.00 11.83 10.77
N PRO A 22 11.72 10.77 10.37
CA PRO A 22 11.46 10.14 9.09
C PRO A 22 10.02 9.62 9.06
N ILE A 23 9.27 9.99 8.02
CA ILE A 23 7.90 9.53 7.80
C ILE A 23 7.99 8.36 6.82
N PHE A 24 7.25 7.28 7.10
CA PHE A 24 7.16 6.13 6.21
C PHE A 24 5.73 5.95 5.74
N LYS A 25 5.58 5.74 4.44
CA LYS A 25 4.32 5.47 3.76
C LYS A 25 4.24 3.99 3.40
N ALA A 26 3.09 3.36 3.58
CA ALA A 26 2.83 2.02 3.05
C ALA A 26 2.77 2.03 1.52
N VAL A 27 3.48 1.10 0.88
CA VAL A 27 3.35 0.81 -0.54
C VAL A 27 2.20 -0.17 -0.70
N LEU A 28 1.08 0.29 -1.25
CA LEU A 28 -0.12 -0.52 -1.49
C LEU A 28 -0.31 -0.77 -2.98
N ASP A 29 -0.85 -1.94 -3.35
CA ASP A 29 -1.31 -2.19 -4.72
C ASP A 29 -2.70 -1.59 -4.98
N GLY A 30 -3.22 -1.77 -6.20
CA GLY A 30 -4.55 -1.27 -6.58
C GLY A 30 -5.72 -1.84 -5.76
N ASN A 31 -5.51 -2.91 -4.99
CA ASN A 31 -6.49 -3.53 -4.09
C ASN A 31 -6.26 -3.18 -2.61
N GLY A 32 -5.28 -2.33 -2.30
CA GLY A 32 -4.90 -1.96 -0.94
C GLY A 32 -4.00 -2.98 -0.24
N ILE A 33 -3.38 -3.92 -0.96
CA ILE A 33 -2.49 -4.94 -0.40
C ILE A 33 -1.12 -4.34 -0.13
N TYR A 34 -0.57 -4.60 1.06
CA TYR A 34 0.72 -4.10 1.51
C TYR A 34 1.90 -4.80 0.84
N PHE A 35 2.83 -4.03 0.28
CA PHE A 35 4.05 -4.51 -0.38
C PHE A 35 5.33 -3.87 0.14
N GLY A 36 5.26 -3.22 1.29
CA GLY A 36 6.41 -2.61 1.95
C GLY A 36 6.13 -1.18 2.37
N LYS A 37 7.19 -0.47 2.69
CA LYS A 37 7.14 0.93 3.09
C LYS A 37 8.21 1.74 2.37
N GLU A 38 7.89 3.00 2.14
CA GLU A 38 8.76 3.96 1.49
C GLU A 38 8.95 5.17 2.41
N ARG A 39 10.18 5.67 2.50
CA ARG A 39 10.44 6.89 3.26
C ARG A 39 10.00 8.10 2.45
N VAL A 40 9.16 8.95 3.03
CA VAL A 40 8.64 10.16 2.40
C VAL A 40 8.91 11.39 3.27
N THR A 41 8.90 12.56 2.64
CA THR A 41 9.07 13.85 3.34
C THR A 41 7.72 14.45 3.75
N VAL A 42 6.66 14.13 3.01
CA VAL A 42 5.29 14.63 3.19
C VAL A 42 4.33 13.51 2.77
N LEU A 43 3.25 13.30 3.53
CA LEU A 43 2.14 12.41 3.17
C LEU A 43 1.12 13.16 2.32
N GLN A 44 0.63 12.52 1.27
CA GLN A 44 -0.50 13.00 0.48
C GLN A 44 -1.82 12.48 1.06
N ASP A 45 -2.93 13.09 0.61
CA ASP A 45 -4.25 12.61 1.00
C ASP A 45 -4.47 11.19 0.47
N GLY A 46 -4.89 10.28 1.36
CA GLY A 46 -5.02 8.85 1.06
C GLY A 46 -3.75 8.01 1.30
N ASP A 47 -2.60 8.62 1.61
CA ASP A 47 -1.41 7.87 2.02
C ASP A 47 -1.61 7.24 3.42
N VAL A 48 -1.06 6.04 3.60
CA VAL A 48 -1.09 5.33 4.88
C VAL A 48 0.26 5.46 5.55
N GLU A 49 0.32 6.23 6.63
CA GLU A 49 1.52 6.31 7.48
C GLU A 49 1.75 4.98 8.20
N VAL A 50 2.99 4.51 8.20
CA VAL A 50 3.42 3.32 8.90
C VAL A 50 4.63 3.61 9.77
N PRO A 51 4.79 2.93 10.92
CA PRO A 51 5.98 3.10 11.74
C PRO A 51 7.23 2.55 11.03
N GLU A 52 8.40 3.08 11.38
CA GLU A 52 9.70 2.58 10.90
C GLU A 52 9.90 1.09 11.23
N GLU A 53 9.33 0.59 12.32
CA GLU A 53 9.42 -0.81 12.72
C GLU A 53 8.35 -1.71 12.08
N CYS A 54 7.54 -1.20 11.13
CA CYS A 54 6.55 -2.01 10.44
C CYS A 54 7.23 -3.14 9.63
N ASP A 55 7.05 -4.39 10.09
CA ASP A 55 7.63 -5.60 9.50
C ASP A 55 6.55 -6.57 9.00
N LEU A 56 5.46 -6.01 8.46
CA LEU A 56 4.41 -6.82 7.86
C LEU A 56 4.95 -7.51 6.60
N PRO A 57 4.74 -8.83 6.42
CA PRO A 57 5.16 -9.52 5.22
C PRO A 57 4.36 -9.07 3.99
N ASN A 58 5.08 -8.79 2.91
CA ASN A 58 4.53 -8.36 1.64
C ASN A 58 3.47 -9.32 1.11
N GLY A 59 2.37 -8.76 0.60
CA GLY A 59 1.32 -9.50 -0.09
C GLY A 59 0.36 -10.29 0.81
N LYS A 60 0.49 -10.15 2.13
CA LYS A 60 -0.32 -10.90 3.11
C LYS A 60 -1.32 -10.06 3.90
N TYR A 61 -1.22 -8.74 3.82
CA TYR A 61 -2.06 -7.82 4.57
C TYR A 61 -2.70 -6.82 3.62
N LYS A 62 -3.96 -6.48 3.86
CA LYS A 62 -4.69 -5.43 3.13
C LYS A 62 -5.05 -4.30 4.09
N TRP A 63 -4.84 -3.07 3.65
CA TRP A 63 -5.31 -1.89 4.35
C TRP A 63 -6.83 -1.75 4.20
N ILE A 64 -7.54 -1.64 5.33
CA ILE A 64 -8.98 -1.40 5.37
C ILE A 64 -9.19 0.04 5.86
N ALA A 65 -9.37 0.97 4.93
CA ALA A 65 -9.50 2.40 5.24
C ALA A 65 -10.64 2.71 6.24
N ALA A 66 -11.78 2.03 6.10
CA ALA A 66 -12.93 2.18 7.00
C ALA A 66 -12.61 1.77 8.45
N ALA A 67 -11.68 0.84 8.66
CA ALA A 67 -11.26 0.37 9.97
C ALA A 67 -9.93 0.98 10.43
N GLY A 68 -9.25 1.75 9.56
CA GLY A 68 -7.94 2.34 9.84
C GLY A 68 -6.86 1.32 10.21
N GLN A 69 -6.91 0.10 9.68
CA GLN A 69 -5.98 -0.97 10.07
C GLN A 69 -5.65 -1.95 8.93
N PHE A 70 -4.52 -2.64 9.08
CA PHE A 70 -4.14 -3.77 8.25
C PHE A 70 -4.84 -5.05 8.70
N GLN A 71 -5.48 -5.75 7.77
CA GLN A 71 -6.12 -7.03 7.99
C GLN A 71 -5.38 -8.13 7.22
N ALA A 72 -5.15 -9.26 7.88
CA ALA A 72 -4.54 -10.43 7.23
C ALA A 72 -5.46 -10.99 6.14
N LEU A 73 -4.86 -11.32 4.99
CA LEU A 73 -5.55 -11.89 3.86
C LEU A 73 -5.68 -13.42 3.99
N PRO A 74 -6.83 -14.00 3.60
CA PRO A 74 -6.95 -15.43 3.38
C PRO A 74 -5.88 -15.91 2.39
N LYS A 75 -5.40 -17.15 2.53
CA LYS A 75 -4.34 -17.71 1.66
C LYS A 75 -4.64 -17.59 0.16
N SER A 76 -5.91 -17.72 -0.24
CA SER A 76 -6.35 -17.58 -1.63
C SER A 76 -6.20 -16.18 -2.20
N GLN A 77 -6.10 -15.16 -1.34
CA GLN A 77 -5.99 -13.74 -1.72
C GLN A 77 -4.57 -13.19 -1.53
N GLN A 78 -3.63 -14.02 -1.08
CA GLN A 78 -2.24 -13.61 -0.91
C GLN A 78 -1.55 -13.53 -2.27
N THR A 79 -0.76 -12.49 -2.47
CA THR A 79 -0.01 -12.22 -3.71
C THR A 79 1.47 -12.11 -3.40
N THR A 80 2.34 -12.43 -4.36
CA THR A 80 3.80 -12.38 -4.14
C THR A 80 4.41 -11.06 -4.61
N THR A 81 3.80 -10.42 -5.60
CA THR A 81 4.24 -9.13 -6.15
C THR A 81 3.05 -8.19 -6.37
N PRO A 82 3.27 -6.86 -6.38
CA PRO A 82 2.21 -5.89 -6.64
C PRO A 82 1.47 -6.21 -7.94
N ASN A 83 0.15 -6.12 -7.91
CA ASN A 83 -0.73 -6.36 -9.07
C ASN A 83 -0.60 -7.77 -9.70
N ALA A 84 0.00 -8.75 -9.01
CA ALA A 84 -0.02 -10.13 -9.48
C ALA A 84 -1.47 -10.61 -9.57
N PRO A 85 -1.84 -11.37 -10.64
CA PRO A 85 -3.15 -11.98 -10.69
C PRO A 85 -3.33 -12.92 -9.50
N LEU A 86 -4.53 -12.94 -8.93
CA LEU A 86 -4.91 -13.94 -7.93
C LEU A 86 -4.75 -15.34 -8.52
N ALA A 87 -4.49 -16.34 -7.67
CA ALA A 87 -4.25 -17.71 -8.11
C ALA A 87 -5.37 -18.24 -9.02
N ASP A 88 -6.63 -17.95 -8.68
CA ASP A 88 -7.78 -18.34 -9.49
C ASP A 88 -7.82 -17.60 -10.84
N LEU A 89 -7.43 -16.32 -10.88
CA LEU A 89 -7.36 -15.56 -12.13
C LEU A 89 -6.22 -16.06 -13.02
N ALA A 90 -5.07 -16.40 -12.44
CA ALA A 90 -3.96 -17.02 -13.15
C ALA A 90 -4.35 -18.40 -13.71
N LEU A 91 -5.04 -19.22 -12.91
CA LEU A 91 -5.58 -20.52 -13.35
C LEU A 91 -6.58 -20.34 -14.49
N TYR A 92 -7.47 -19.36 -14.39
CA TYR A 92 -8.43 -19.03 -15.44
C TYR A 92 -7.73 -18.66 -16.76
N TYR A 93 -6.75 -17.76 -16.73
CA TYR A 93 -6.01 -17.40 -17.93
C TYR A 93 -5.22 -18.57 -18.51
N LEU A 94 -4.62 -19.39 -17.65
CA LEU A 94 -3.92 -20.60 -18.08
C LEU A 94 -4.86 -21.56 -18.81
N ILE A 95 -6.02 -21.88 -18.24
CA ILE A 95 -7.02 -22.77 -18.87
C ILE A 95 -7.47 -22.20 -20.21
N LYS A 96 -7.79 -20.89 -20.28
CA LYS A 96 -8.22 -20.23 -21.52
C LYS A 96 -7.14 -20.17 -22.61
N SER A 97 -5.87 -20.29 -22.23
CA SER A 97 -4.75 -20.35 -23.18
C SER A 97 -4.53 -21.75 -23.79
N LEU A 98 -5.15 -22.79 -23.23
CA LEU A 98 -5.04 -24.14 -23.75
C LEU A 98 -5.89 -24.29 -25.04
N PRO A 99 -5.38 -24.95 -26.09
CA PRO A 99 -6.13 -25.15 -27.33
C PRO A 99 -7.30 -26.14 -27.19
N ASP A 100 -7.18 -27.11 -26.28
CA ASP A 100 -8.23 -28.10 -25.99
C ASP A 100 -8.23 -28.45 -24.49
N PRO A 101 -8.77 -27.57 -23.63
CA PRO A 101 -8.83 -27.81 -22.20
C PRO A 101 -9.87 -28.90 -21.88
N PRO A 102 -9.61 -29.76 -20.88
CA PRO A 102 -10.58 -30.75 -20.42
C PRO A 102 -11.94 -30.12 -20.06
N SER A 103 -13.04 -30.85 -20.27
CA SER A 103 -14.40 -30.33 -20.07
C SER A 103 -14.64 -29.77 -18.65
N TYR A 104 -14.09 -30.43 -17.63
CA TYR A 104 -14.19 -29.96 -16.24
C TYR A 104 -13.51 -28.60 -16.01
N CYS A 105 -12.44 -28.30 -16.76
CA CYS A 105 -11.79 -26.99 -16.71
C CYS A 105 -12.70 -25.90 -17.33
N ASN A 106 -13.38 -26.22 -18.43
CA ASN A 106 -14.33 -25.30 -19.06
C ASN A 106 -15.54 -25.01 -18.17
N GLU A 107 -16.07 -26.04 -17.49
CA GLU A 107 -17.14 -25.89 -16.49
C GLU A 107 -16.70 -24.99 -15.34
N TRP A 108 -15.49 -25.20 -14.83
CA TRP A 108 -14.91 -24.35 -13.79
C TRP A 108 -14.74 -22.90 -14.26
N CYS A 109 -14.20 -22.66 -15.48
CA CYS A 109 -14.09 -21.32 -16.04
C CYS A 109 -15.46 -20.63 -16.18
N ALA A 110 -16.48 -21.35 -16.65
CA ALA A 110 -17.84 -20.80 -16.78
C ALA A 110 -18.47 -20.46 -15.42
N TRP A 111 -18.18 -21.24 -14.38
CA TRP A 111 -18.56 -20.91 -13.00
C TRP A 111 -17.79 -19.68 -12.49
N TYR A 112 -16.49 -19.62 -12.74
CA TYR A 112 -15.62 -18.51 -12.32
C TYR A 112 -16.08 -17.19 -12.94
N GLU A 113 -16.33 -17.15 -14.25
CA GLU A 113 -16.86 -15.98 -14.97
C GLU A 113 -18.17 -15.46 -14.35
N LYS A 114 -19.11 -16.37 -14.05
CA LYS A 114 -20.40 -16.01 -13.40
C LYS A 114 -20.25 -15.46 -11.99
N SER A 115 -19.15 -15.78 -11.31
CA SER A 115 -18.88 -15.32 -9.95
C SER A 115 -18.44 -13.85 -9.89
N PHE A 116 -17.99 -13.27 -11.02
CA PHE A 116 -17.64 -11.83 -11.10
C PHE A 116 -18.86 -10.92 -11.31
N ASP A 117 -19.88 -11.39 -12.02
CA ASP A 117 -21.10 -10.61 -12.31
C ASP A 117 -21.96 -10.31 -11.06
N GLY A 118 -21.59 -10.81 -9.88
CA GLY A 118 -22.25 -10.52 -8.61
C GLY A 118 -21.70 -9.33 -7.83
N GLY A 119 -20.62 -8.68 -8.30
CA GLY A 119 -19.87 -7.66 -7.54
C GLY A 119 -20.03 -6.20 -7.98
N VAL A 120 -20.76 -5.93 -9.07
CA VAL A 120 -21.08 -4.57 -9.52
C VAL A 120 -22.58 -4.43 -9.64
N LYS A 121 -23.21 -3.96 -8.56
CA LYS A 121 -24.47 -3.23 -8.59
C LYS A 121 -24.29 -1.91 -7.87
#